data_AF-A7I9K1-F1
#
_entry.id   AF-A7I9K1-F1
#
_cell.length_a   1.000
_cell.length_b   1.000
_cell.length_c   1.000
_cell.angle_alpha   90.00
_cell.angle_beta   90.00
_cell.angle_gamma   90.00
#
_symmetry.space_group_name_H-M   'P 1'
#
loop_
_entity.id
_entity.type
_entity.pdbx_description
1 polymer ?
#
loop_
_entity_poly.entity_id
_entity_poly.type
_entity_poly.pdbx_seq_one_letter_code
_entity_poly.pdbx_strand_id
1 'polypeptide(L)'
;MGTKKQAEKSQKMWIKVIAVIVGVVFVVLMVVSAMGSSWISSLATIKPGDTVQIDYTFKNAQGAPILTSSSQLYLQLAKEGSGVLYAKPLTITANQTYSDSVYPIAFYTPTNGWSTDNQFALFRDEFNAISSGVVGMKANSQKTISLDSTKPMTQFWSKDQLSAGNMSLSSISVGDYLNMGVSSNPYASEDNSTPTYVRIAQVTNKTADGVTIDFSYPTVDITVDSINSASS
;
A
#
# COMPACT_ATOMS: atom_id res chain seq x y z
N MET A 1 6.76 -56.01 -54.27
CA MET A 1 7.29 -56.02 -52.89
C MET A 1 7.29 -54.65 -52.18
N GLY A 2 6.78 -53.56 -52.78
CA GLY A 2 6.94 -52.19 -52.24
C GLY A 2 5.88 -51.69 -51.24
N THR A 3 4.64 -52.20 -51.28
CA THR A 3 3.51 -51.65 -50.50
C THR A 3 3.48 -52.09 -49.03
N LYS A 4 3.83 -53.36 -48.74
CA LYS A 4 3.91 -53.87 -47.35
C LYS A 4 5.00 -53.19 -46.52
N LYS A 5 6.15 -52.86 -47.15
CA LYS A 5 7.29 -52.19 -46.48
C LYS A 5 7.02 -50.71 -46.17
N GLN A 6 6.16 -50.03 -46.95
CA GLN A 6 5.74 -48.66 -46.67
C GLN A 6 4.68 -48.60 -45.56
N ALA A 7 3.74 -49.55 -45.52
CA ALA A 7 2.75 -49.65 -44.46
C ALA A 7 3.38 -49.87 -43.08
N GLU A 8 4.37 -50.75 -42.96
CA GLU A 8 5.13 -50.96 -41.71
C GLU A 8 5.93 -49.71 -41.29
N LYS A 9 6.47 -48.94 -42.25
CA LYS A 9 7.18 -47.69 -41.94
C LYS A 9 6.23 -46.61 -41.43
N SER A 10 5.06 -46.44 -42.05
CA SER A 10 4.02 -45.52 -41.56
C SER A 10 3.53 -45.90 -40.17
N GLN A 11 3.32 -47.19 -39.90
CA GLN A 11 2.86 -47.67 -38.60
C GLN A 11 3.91 -47.43 -37.50
N LYS A 12 5.20 -47.69 -37.78
CA LYS A 12 6.31 -47.37 -36.86
C LYS A 12 6.48 -45.87 -36.63
N MET A 13 6.21 -45.04 -37.64
CA MET A 13 6.25 -43.58 -37.52
C MET A 13 5.09 -43.07 -36.64
N TRP A 14 3.87 -43.58 -36.84
CA TRP A 14 2.72 -43.24 -36.02
C TRP A 14 2.88 -43.65 -34.55
N ILE A 15 3.40 -44.85 -34.29
CA ILE A 15 3.70 -45.29 -32.92
C ILE A 15 4.73 -44.38 -32.25
N LYS A 16 5.77 -43.93 -32.99
CA LYS A 16 6.72 -42.95 -32.46
C LYS A 16 6.07 -41.60 -32.16
N VAL A 17 5.21 -41.09 -33.04
CA VAL A 17 4.50 -39.82 -32.82
C VAL A 17 3.60 -39.91 -31.58
N ILE A 18 2.84 -40.99 -31.43
CA ILE A 18 2.01 -41.21 -30.24
C ILE A 18 2.86 -41.32 -28.98
N ALA A 19 3.97 -42.06 -29.03
CA ALA A 19 4.89 -42.18 -27.88
C ALA A 19 5.49 -40.82 -27.48
N VAL A 20 5.83 -39.97 -28.45
CA VAL A 20 6.31 -38.60 -28.18
C VAL A 20 5.21 -37.74 -27.57
N ILE A 21 3.97 -37.80 -28.09
CA ILE A 21 2.84 -37.05 -27.54
C ILE A 21 2.54 -37.49 -26.10
N VAL A 22 2.50 -38.79 -25.83
CA VAL A 22 2.28 -39.34 -24.48
C VAL A 22 3.42 -38.93 -23.54
N GLY A 23 4.67 -38.99 -24.01
CA GLY A 23 5.83 -38.54 -23.24
C GLY A 23 5.75 -37.06 -22.87
N VAL A 24 5.39 -36.20 -23.82
CA VAL A 24 5.22 -34.75 -23.57
C VAL A 24 4.07 -34.49 -22.61
N VAL A 25 2.91 -35.13 -22.78
CA VAL A 25 1.76 -34.98 -21.88
C VAL A 25 2.08 -35.44 -20.46
N PHE A 26 2.83 -36.55 -20.32
CA PHE A 26 3.25 -37.05 -19.01
C PHE A 26 4.20 -36.09 -18.29
N VAL A 27 5.17 -35.51 -19.01
CA VAL A 27 6.07 -34.49 -18.47
C VAL A 27 5.29 -33.23 -18.07
N VAL A 28 4.36 -32.75 -18.91
CA VAL A 28 3.52 -31.59 -18.58
C VAL A 28 2.66 -31.86 -17.35
N LEU A 29 2.03 -33.04 -17.25
CA LEU A 29 1.26 -33.43 -16.07
C LEU A 29 2.11 -33.53 -14.80
N MET A 30 3.34 -34.04 -14.89
CA MET A 30 4.28 -34.06 -13.77
C MET A 30 4.65 -32.63 -13.32
N VAL A 31 4.92 -31.73 -14.26
CA VAL A 31 5.24 -30.32 -13.94
C VAL A 31 4.03 -29.62 -13.32
N VAL A 32 2.84 -29.74 -13.91
CA VAL A 32 1.61 -29.12 -13.38
C VAL A 32 1.21 -29.71 -12.02
N SER A 33 1.38 -31.02 -11.83
CA SER A 33 1.10 -31.68 -10.54
C SER A 33 2.11 -31.26 -9.47
N ALA A 34 3.39 -31.07 -9.83
CA ALA A 34 4.42 -30.56 -8.92
C ALA A 34 4.20 -29.08 -8.54
N MET A 35 3.59 -28.28 -9.43
CA MET A 35 3.20 -26.90 -9.15
C MET A 35 1.93 -26.78 -8.28
N GLY A 36 1.18 -27.87 -8.09
CA GLY A 36 -0.04 -27.91 -7.26
C GLY A 36 -1.13 -26.95 -7.73
N SER A 37 -2.10 -26.63 -6.87
CA SER A 37 -3.18 -25.65 -7.16
C SER A 37 -2.73 -24.19 -7.03
N SER A 38 -1.47 -23.94 -6.62
CA SER A 38 -0.97 -22.61 -6.25
C SER A 38 -0.91 -21.61 -7.41
N TRP A 39 -0.72 -22.11 -8.65
CA TRP A 39 -0.75 -21.29 -9.86
C TRP A 39 -2.17 -20.85 -10.27
N ILE A 40 -3.22 -21.53 -9.79
CA ILE A 40 -4.61 -21.12 -10.01
C ILE A 40 -4.96 -19.97 -9.06
N SER A 41 -4.46 -20.01 -7.83
CA SER A 41 -4.62 -18.92 -6.85
C SER A 41 -3.89 -17.64 -7.26
N SER A 42 -2.78 -17.71 -8.01
CA SER A 42 -2.11 -16.51 -8.55
C SER A 42 -2.87 -15.86 -9.72
N LEU A 43 -3.85 -16.55 -10.31
CA LEU A 43 -4.78 -15.99 -11.28
C LEU A 43 -6.01 -15.37 -10.61
N ALA A 44 -6.27 -15.69 -9.33
CA ALA A 44 -7.37 -15.12 -8.58
C ALA A 44 -7.21 -13.61 -8.50
N THR A 45 -8.31 -12.93 -8.80
CA THR A 45 -8.40 -11.48 -8.83
C THR A 45 -9.32 -11.05 -7.70
N ILE A 46 -8.95 -9.99 -7.00
CA ILE A 46 -9.70 -9.45 -5.86
C ILE A 46 -11.09 -9.02 -6.32
N LYS A 47 -12.12 -9.58 -5.67
CA LYS A 47 -13.52 -9.23 -5.85
C LYS A 47 -14.01 -8.38 -4.68
N PRO A 48 -15.08 -7.57 -4.88
CA PRO A 48 -15.78 -6.93 -3.77
C PRO A 48 -16.14 -7.95 -2.67
N GLY A 49 -15.83 -7.61 -1.41
CA GLY A 49 -16.04 -8.47 -0.24
C GLY A 49 -14.85 -9.35 0.15
N ASP A 50 -13.87 -9.55 -0.73
CA ASP A 50 -12.66 -10.30 -0.38
C ASP A 50 -11.83 -9.55 0.67
N THR A 51 -11.23 -10.27 1.60
CA THR A 51 -10.29 -9.69 2.56
C THR A 51 -8.87 -9.83 2.04
N VAL A 52 -8.15 -8.72 1.93
CA VAL A 52 -6.81 -8.69 1.33
C VAL A 52 -5.82 -8.11 2.32
N GLN A 53 -4.63 -8.70 2.36
CA GLN A 53 -3.49 -8.10 3.04
C GLN A 53 -2.63 -7.38 2.00
N ILE A 54 -2.33 -6.12 2.28
CA ILE A 54 -1.60 -5.25 1.37
C ILE A 54 -0.41 -4.62 2.06
N ASP A 55 0.68 -4.55 1.31
CA ASP A 55 1.75 -3.61 1.54
C ASP A 55 1.43 -2.26 0.88
N TYR A 56 1.78 -1.16 1.52
CA TYR A 56 1.48 0.17 1.01
C TYR A 56 2.62 1.16 1.27
N THR A 57 2.70 2.18 0.42
CA THR A 57 3.60 3.32 0.59
C THR A 57 2.88 4.62 0.21
N PHE A 58 2.60 5.45 1.21
CA PHE A 58 2.04 6.78 0.99
C PHE A 58 3.13 7.76 0.57
N LYS A 59 2.81 8.58 -0.44
CA LYS A 59 3.71 9.62 -0.95
C LYS A 59 3.08 10.99 -0.77
N ASN A 60 3.92 11.99 -0.50
CA ASN A 60 3.50 13.38 -0.54
C ASN A 60 3.39 13.91 -1.99
N ALA A 61 3.05 15.19 -2.14
CA ALA A 61 2.92 15.86 -3.43
C ALA A 61 4.20 15.84 -4.28
N GLN A 62 5.37 15.70 -3.67
CA GLN A 62 6.68 15.63 -4.33
C GLN A 62 7.07 14.20 -4.67
N GLY A 63 6.24 13.21 -4.37
CA GLY A 63 6.50 11.79 -4.61
C GLY A 63 7.41 11.14 -3.57
N ALA A 64 7.78 11.85 -2.50
CA ALA A 64 8.60 11.30 -1.42
C ALA A 64 7.77 10.39 -0.51
N PRO A 65 8.26 9.18 -0.17
CA PRO A 65 7.60 8.27 0.77
C PRO A 65 7.52 8.87 2.18
N ILE A 66 6.31 8.86 2.76
CA ILE A 66 6.03 9.35 4.11
C ILE A 66 5.80 8.20 5.09
N LEU A 67 5.09 7.17 4.63
CA LEU A 67 4.74 5.99 5.42
C LEU A 67 4.84 4.78 4.51
N THR A 68 5.53 3.72 4.94
CA THR A 68 5.63 2.46 4.19
C THR A 68 5.49 1.26 5.10
N SER A 69 4.82 0.20 4.62
CA SER A 69 4.86 -1.11 5.26
C SER A 69 5.94 -2.03 4.69
N SER A 70 6.61 -1.63 3.61
CA SER A 70 7.69 -2.42 3.01
C SER A 70 8.97 -2.31 3.83
N SER A 71 9.36 -3.41 4.48
CA SER A 71 10.60 -3.46 5.25
C SER A 71 11.84 -3.15 4.40
N GLN A 72 11.84 -3.56 3.13
CA GLN A 72 12.97 -3.33 2.23
C GLN A 72 13.10 -1.84 1.90
N LEU A 73 12.00 -1.18 1.53
CA LEU A 73 11.99 0.25 1.23
C LEU A 73 12.33 1.07 2.46
N TYR A 74 11.78 0.73 3.63
CA TYR A 74 12.12 1.39 4.88
C TYR A 74 13.62 1.32 5.20
N LEU A 75 14.22 0.12 5.14
CA LEU A 75 15.65 -0.05 5.41
C LEU A 75 16.54 0.71 4.42
N GLN A 76 16.12 0.83 3.17
CA GLN A 76 16.82 1.64 2.18
C GLN A 76 16.76 3.13 2.55
N LEU A 77 15.56 3.66 2.75
CA LEU A 77 15.33 5.07 3.05
C LEU A 77 15.94 5.48 4.40
N ALA A 78 15.90 4.61 5.40
CA ALA A 78 16.54 4.85 6.69
C ALA A 78 18.07 4.97 6.58
N LYS A 79 18.71 4.19 5.69
CA LYS A 79 20.16 4.32 5.41
C LYS A 79 20.50 5.65 4.72
N GLU A 80 19.58 6.17 3.93
CA GLU A 80 19.70 7.47 3.27
C GLU A 80 19.36 8.64 4.22
N GLY A 81 19.02 8.35 5.48
CA GLY A 81 18.66 9.36 6.49
C GLY A 81 17.25 9.94 6.30
N SER A 82 16.39 9.30 5.52
CA SER A 82 15.01 9.73 5.31
C SER A 82 14.15 9.46 6.54
N GLY A 83 13.27 10.42 6.88
CA GLY A 83 12.33 10.35 8.00
C GLY A 83 11.06 9.55 7.72
N VAL A 84 11.08 8.60 6.78
CA VAL A 84 9.92 7.76 6.43
C VAL A 84 9.49 6.91 7.63
N LEU A 85 8.19 6.80 7.86
CA LEU A 85 7.63 5.97 8.92
C LEU A 85 7.45 4.52 8.44
N TYR A 86 7.80 3.56 9.30
CA TYR A 86 7.55 2.13 9.04
C TYR A 86 6.25 1.69 9.69
N ALA A 87 5.36 1.05 8.95
CA ALA A 87 4.08 0.56 9.44
C ALA A 87 3.90 -0.93 9.21
N LYS A 88 2.86 -1.52 9.80
CA LYS A 88 2.47 -2.89 9.47
C LYS A 88 1.68 -2.92 8.16
N PRO A 89 1.73 -4.05 7.42
CA PRO A 89 0.81 -4.29 6.32
C PRO A 89 -0.64 -4.10 6.78
N LEU A 90 -1.49 -3.63 5.87
CA LEU A 90 -2.89 -3.36 6.15
C LEU A 90 -3.75 -4.52 5.69
N THR A 91 -4.70 -4.95 6.52
CA THR A 91 -5.74 -5.88 6.11
C THR A 91 -7.04 -5.11 5.89
N ILE A 92 -7.59 -5.20 4.67
CA ILE A 92 -8.81 -4.49 4.28
C ILE A 92 -9.79 -5.44 3.60
N THR A 93 -11.07 -5.11 3.68
CA THR A 93 -12.09 -5.74 2.85
C THR A 93 -12.26 -4.90 1.58
N ALA A 94 -12.21 -5.56 0.43
CA ALA A 94 -12.29 -4.92 -0.88
C ALA A 94 -13.69 -4.36 -1.14
N ASN A 95 -13.75 -3.12 -1.65
CA ASN A 95 -14.97 -2.39 -1.97
C ASN A 95 -15.97 -2.24 -0.82
N GLN A 96 -15.47 -2.10 0.41
CA GLN A 96 -16.31 -1.80 1.57
C GLN A 96 -16.30 -0.29 1.84
N THR A 97 -17.44 0.26 2.22
CA THR A 97 -17.55 1.65 2.67
C THR A 97 -17.35 1.71 4.17
N TYR A 98 -16.39 2.52 4.57
CA TYR A 98 -15.96 2.74 5.95
C TYR A 98 -16.51 4.08 6.46
N SER A 99 -17.02 4.10 7.69
CA SER A 99 -17.75 5.25 8.27
C SER A 99 -16.94 6.12 9.21
N ASP A 100 -15.90 5.57 9.84
CA ASP A 100 -15.11 6.29 10.83
C ASP A 100 -14.30 7.40 10.14
N SER A 101 -14.16 8.54 10.81
CA SER A 101 -13.43 9.69 10.25
C SER A 101 -11.94 9.40 10.09
N VAL A 102 -11.38 8.60 11.00
CA VAL A 102 -9.95 8.28 11.08
C VAL A 102 -9.77 6.79 11.35
N TYR A 103 -8.89 6.17 10.57
CA TYR A 103 -8.39 4.81 10.75
C TYR A 103 -6.95 4.86 11.27
N PRO A 104 -6.70 4.42 12.50
CA PRO A 104 -5.36 4.49 13.09
C PRO A 104 -4.43 3.41 12.53
N ILE A 105 -3.22 3.84 12.16
CA ILE A 105 -2.14 2.97 11.66
C ILE A 105 -0.97 3.04 12.63
N ALA A 106 -0.66 1.92 13.28
CA ALA A 106 0.52 1.83 14.13
C ALA A 106 1.80 1.93 13.29
N PHE A 107 2.74 2.76 13.72
CA PHE A 107 4.06 2.88 13.11
C PHE A 107 5.17 2.61 14.12
N TYR A 108 6.31 2.19 13.60
CA TYR A 108 7.52 1.91 14.34
C TYR A 108 8.41 3.13 14.38
N THR A 109 8.99 3.40 15.55
CA THR A 109 10.09 4.35 15.72
C THR A 109 11.26 3.65 16.39
N PRO A 110 12.51 3.99 16.05
CA PRO A 110 13.68 3.42 16.74
C PRO A 110 13.68 3.70 18.24
N THR A 111 13.14 4.84 18.66
CA THR A 111 13.16 5.30 20.06
C THR A 111 12.09 4.61 20.92
N ASN A 112 10.88 4.41 20.40
CA ASN A 112 9.75 3.93 21.20
C ASN A 112 9.22 2.56 20.75
N GLY A 113 9.81 1.96 19.71
CA GLY A 113 9.30 0.74 19.10
C GLY A 113 7.98 0.97 18.37
N TRP A 114 7.11 -0.04 18.36
CA TRP A 114 5.76 0.06 17.80
C TRP A 114 4.88 0.93 18.72
N SER A 115 4.52 2.11 18.23
CA SER A 115 3.68 3.05 18.97
C SER A 115 2.20 2.67 18.82
N THR A 116 1.51 2.53 19.95
CA THR A 116 0.05 2.39 20.00
C THR A 116 -0.65 3.67 20.50
N ASP A 117 0.09 4.56 21.17
CA ASP A 117 -0.45 5.82 21.71
C ASP A 117 -0.37 6.97 20.69
N ASN A 118 0.63 6.96 19.81
CA ASN A 118 0.75 7.88 18.68
C ASN A 118 0.63 7.06 17.40
N GLN A 119 -0.59 6.97 16.85
CA GLN A 119 -0.85 6.23 15.61
C GLN A 119 -1.03 7.21 14.46
N PHE A 120 -0.61 6.80 13.27
CA PHE A 120 -0.79 7.60 12.06
C PHE A 120 -2.27 7.61 11.67
N ALA A 121 -2.83 8.79 11.41
CA ALA A 121 -4.22 8.92 11.00
C ALA A 121 -4.36 8.76 9.49
N LEU A 122 -5.03 7.68 9.06
CA LEU A 122 -5.52 7.53 7.70
C LEU A 122 -6.97 8.00 7.64
N PHE A 123 -7.29 8.99 6.79
CA PHE A 123 -8.64 9.53 6.73
C PHE A 123 -9.60 8.60 5.99
N ARG A 124 -10.89 8.72 6.31
CA ARG A 124 -11.96 7.91 5.70
C ARG A 124 -11.87 7.83 4.18
N ASP A 125 -11.70 8.97 3.52
CA ASP A 125 -11.71 9.06 2.06
C ASP A 125 -10.48 8.36 1.46
N GLU A 126 -9.32 8.47 2.12
CA GLU A 126 -8.09 7.75 1.75
C GLU A 126 -8.29 6.23 1.94
N PHE A 127 -8.89 5.80 3.05
CA PHE A 127 -9.15 4.39 3.34
C PHE A 127 -10.14 3.76 2.34
N ASN A 128 -11.22 4.48 2.00
CA ASN A 128 -12.21 4.06 1.01
C ASN A 128 -11.62 4.01 -0.41
N ALA A 129 -10.75 4.96 -0.77
CA ALA A 129 -10.05 4.94 -2.05
C ALA A 129 -9.13 3.70 -2.17
N ILE A 130 -8.46 3.33 -1.09
CA ILE A 130 -7.67 2.09 -1.02
C ILE A 130 -8.56 0.85 -1.16
N SER A 131 -9.63 0.75 -0.37
CA SER A 131 -10.57 -0.39 -0.40
C SER A 131 -11.19 -0.61 -1.79
N SER A 132 -11.58 0.45 -2.48
CA SER A 132 -12.14 0.36 -3.83
C SER A 132 -11.05 0.13 -4.90
N GLY A 133 -9.87 0.71 -4.74
CA GLY A 133 -8.81 0.65 -5.75
C GLY A 133 -8.06 -0.68 -5.82
N VAL A 134 -8.15 -1.54 -4.80
CA VAL A 134 -7.59 -2.91 -4.82
C VAL A 134 -8.43 -3.92 -5.60
N VAL A 135 -9.69 -3.62 -5.91
CA VAL A 135 -10.54 -4.49 -6.72
C VAL A 135 -9.92 -4.70 -8.09
N GLY A 136 -9.91 -5.94 -8.58
CA GLY A 136 -9.29 -6.26 -9.86
C GLY A 136 -7.78 -6.52 -9.80
N MET A 137 -7.12 -6.30 -8.65
CA MET A 137 -5.71 -6.66 -8.46
C MET A 137 -5.54 -8.16 -8.21
N LYS A 138 -4.34 -8.67 -8.47
CA LYS A 138 -3.94 -10.08 -8.23
C LYS A 138 -2.93 -10.15 -7.10
N ALA A 139 -2.75 -11.33 -6.52
CA ALA A 139 -1.68 -11.56 -5.55
C ALA A 139 -0.30 -11.24 -6.18
N ASN A 140 0.58 -10.60 -5.41
CA ASN A 140 1.90 -10.09 -5.81
C ASN A 140 1.88 -9.03 -6.91
N SER A 141 0.72 -8.43 -7.21
CA SER A 141 0.64 -7.29 -8.14
C SER A 141 0.77 -5.97 -7.39
N GLN A 142 1.39 -4.99 -8.05
CA GLN A 142 1.52 -3.62 -7.55
C GLN A 142 0.65 -2.66 -8.38
N LYS A 143 0.07 -1.67 -7.72
CA LYS A 143 -0.71 -0.60 -8.36
C LYS A 143 -0.56 0.69 -7.56
N THR A 144 -0.39 1.80 -8.25
CA THR A 144 -0.52 3.13 -7.64
C THR A 144 -1.99 3.55 -7.67
N ILE A 145 -2.55 3.90 -6.53
CA ILE A 145 -3.90 4.44 -6.37
C ILE A 145 -3.77 5.95 -6.16
N SER A 146 -4.53 6.74 -6.93
CA SER A 146 -4.74 8.15 -6.62
C SER A 146 -5.70 8.26 -5.46
N LEU A 147 -5.29 9.01 -4.44
CA LEU A 147 -6.09 9.35 -3.27
C LEU A 147 -6.65 10.77 -3.40
N ASP A 148 -6.61 11.36 -4.61
CA ASP A 148 -6.97 12.76 -4.88
C ASP A 148 -8.19 13.18 -4.06
N SER A 149 -7.90 13.95 -3.02
CA SER A 149 -8.92 14.65 -2.28
C SER A 149 -9.39 15.79 -3.17
N THR A 150 -10.71 15.97 -3.29
CA THR A 150 -11.30 17.07 -4.08
C THR A 150 -10.86 18.46 -3.59
N LYS A 151 -10.17 18.54 -2.45
CA LYS A 151 -9.56 19.75 -1.91
C LYS A 151 -8.18 19.43 -1.33
N PRO A 152 -7.15 20.24 -1.64
CA PRO A 152 -5.85 20.11 -0.99
C PRO A 152 -5.99 20.32 0.52
N MET A 153 -5.36 19.45 1.28
CA MET A 153 -5.34 19.47 2.74
C MET A 153 -4.19 20.36 3.21
N THR A 154 -4.40 21.67 3.15
CA THR A 154 -3.41 22.66 3.57
C THR A 154 -3.88 23.47 4.78
N GLN A 155 -2.93 23.86 5.62
CA GLN A 155 -3.19 24.72 6.79
C GLN A 155 -2.11 25.80 6.89
N PHE A 156 -2.51 27.00 7.30
CA PHE A 156 -1.57 28.05 7.66
C PHE A 156 -1.36 28.04 9.18
N TRP A 157 -0.09 27.99 9.60
CA TRP A 157 0.33 28.10 10.99
C TRP A 157 1.04 29.44 11.20
N SER A 158 0.44 30.31 12.02
CA SER A 158 1.03 31.59 12.36
C SER A 158 2.26 31.43 13.25
N LYS A 159 3.09 32.47 13.32
CA LYS A 159 4.23 32.51 14.25
C LYS A 159 3.83 32.26 15.71
N ASP A 160 2.66 32.72 16.13
CA ASP A 160 2.15 32.52 17.48
C ASP A 160 1.78 31.05 17.73
N GLN A 161 1.14 30.39 16.76
CA GLN A 161 0.80 28.96 16.84
C GLN A 161 2.06 28.08 16.87
N LEU A 162 3.07 28.42 16.06
CA LEU A 162 4.36 27.74 16.09
C LEU A 162 5.04 27.89 17.46
N SER A 163 5.03 29.11 18.01
CA SER A 163 5.64 29.40 19.31
C SER A 163 4.93 28.65 20.44
N ALA A 164 3.60 28.53 20.38
CA ALA A 164 2.82 27.71 21.31
C ALA A 164 3.19 26.22 21.26
N GLY A 165 3.61 25.73 20.08
CA GLY A 165 4.16 24.38 19.89
C GLY A 165 5.67 24.25 20.18
N ASN A 166 6.30 25.23 20.83
CA ASN A 166 7.75 25.31 21.05
C ASN A 166 8.59 25.26 19.76
N MET A 167 8.03 25.72 18.64
CA MET A 167 8.69 25.75 17.35
C MET A 167 8.97 27.20 16.93
N SER A 168 10.18 27.47 16.45
CA SER A 168 10.53 28.80 15.93
C SER A 168 10.37 28.86 14.42
N LEU A 169 9.76 29.93 13.90
CA LEU A 169 9.72 30.20 12.47
C LEU A 169 11.13 30.26 11.84
N SER A 170 12.15 30.64 12.61
CA SER A 170 13.53 30.72 12.12
C SER A 170 14.16 29.34 11.87
N SER A 171 13.71 28.30 12.57
CA SER A 171 14.24 26.93 12.44
C SER A 171 13.52 26.09 11.39
N ILE A 172 12.44 26.61 10.81
CA ILE A 172 11.64 25.91 9.79
C ILE A 172 12.01 26.40 8.40
N SER A 173 12.23 25.48 7.47
CA SER A 173 12.47 25.74 6.06
C SER A 173 11.34 25.15 5.19
N VAL A 174 11.16 25.69 3.99
CA VAL A 174 10.28 25.08 2.99
C VAL A 174 10.88 23.71 2.61
N GLY A 175 10.03 22.68 2.58
CA GLY A 175 10.42 21.29 2.39
C GLY A 175 10.56 20.48 3.67
N ASP A 176 10.61 21.13 4.83
CA ASP A 176 10.69 20.43 6.12
C ASP A 176 9.41 19.66 6.43
N TYR A 177 9.56 18.55 7.15
CA TYR A 177 8.45 17.73 7.62
C TYR A 177 8.12 18.03 9.08
N LEU A 178 6.84 18.24 9.35
CA LEU A 178 6.31 18.55 10.68
C LEU A 178 5.28 17.49 11.10
N ASN A 179 5.34 17.08 12.37
CA ASN A 179 4.33 16.22 12.96
C ASN A 179 3.11 17.06 13.32
N MET A 180 1.96 16.71 12.75
CA MET A 180 0.66 17.29 13.08
C MET A 180 -0.12 16.34 13.97
N GLY A 181 -0.58 16.82 15.12
CA GLY A 181 -1.61 16.14 15.89
C GLY A 181 -2.96 16.31 15.21
N VAL A 182 -3.70 15.22 15.03
CA VAL A 182 -5.08 15.23 14.53
C VAL A 182 -5.99 14.44 15.47
N SER A 183 -7.26 14.81 15.50
CA SER A 183 -8.29 14.14 16.30
C SER A 183 -9.46 13.74 15.43
N SER A 184 -10.12 12.65 15.81
CA SER A 184 -11.41 12.24 15.24
C SER A 184 -12.56 13.13 15.70
N ASN A 185 -12.38 13.90 16.78
CA ASN A 185 -13.34 14.89 17.27
C ASN A 185 -13.02 16.29 16.69
N PRO A 186 -13.90 16.92 15.90
CA PRO A 186 -13.69 18.27 15.39
C PRO A 186 -13.67 19.35 16.49
N TYR A 187 -14.18 19.06 17.68
CA TYR A 187 -14.15 19.95 18.86
C TYR A 187 -12.98 19.66 19.80
N ALA A 188 -12.03 18.81 19.39
CA ALA A 188 -10.91 18.40 20.25
C ALA A 188 -10.10 19.57 20.83
N SER A 189 -10.01 20.67 20.07
CA SER A 189 -9.34 21.91 20.46
C SER A 189 -10.11 22.72 21.51
N GLU A 190 -11.44 22.62 21.53
CA GLU A 190 -12.31 23.29 22.52
C GLU A 190 -12.36 22.49 23.83
N ASP A 191 -12.26 21.16 23.73
CA ASP A 191 -12.26 20.24 24.87
C ASP A 191 -10.89 20.09 25.58
N ASN A 192 -9.86 20.86 25.17
CA ASN A 192 -8.47 20.68 25.63
C ASN A 192 -7.98 19.22 25.56
N SER A 193 -8.49 18.46 24.60
CA SER A 193 -8.14 17.05 24.45
C SER A 193 -6.84 16.90 23.65
N THR A 194 -5.93 16.05 24.14
CA THR A 194 -4.67 15.76 23.45
C THR A 194 -4.94 15.13 22.08
N PRO A 195 -4.29 15.59 21.00
CA PRO A 195 -4.40 14.93 19.69
C PRO A 195 -4.08 13.45 19.83
N THR A 196 -5.02 12.59 19.42
CA THR A 196 -4.91 11.14 19.59
C THR A 196 -4.10 10.48 18.47
N TYR A 197 -3.99 11.15 17.33
CA TYR A 197 -3.33 10.62 16.16
C TYR A 197 -2.36 11.64 15.57
N VAL A 198 -1.44 11.15 14.73
CA VAL A 198 -0.43 11.98 14.07
C VAL A 198 -0.56 11.88 12.55
N ARG A 199 -0.24 12.98 11.86
CA ARG A 199 0.06 13.00 10.43
C ARG A 199 1.37 13.72 10.21
N ILE A 200 2.00 13.42 9.08
CA ILE A 200 3.21 14.11 8.65
C ILE A 200 2.81 15.11 7.59
N ALA A 201 3.06 16.38 7.88
CA ALA A 201 2.86 17.48 6.96
C ALA A 201 4.19 17.99 6.44
N GLN A 202 4.18 18.60 5.27
CA GLN A 202 5.34 19.26 4.72
C GLN A 202 5.09 20.75 4.61
N VAL A 203 6.10 21.54 4.93
CA VAL A 203 6.08 22.99 4.74
C VAL A 203 6.19 23.32 3.26
N THR A 204 5.13 23.87 2.67
CA THR A 204 5.06 24.23 1.24
C THR A 204 5.36 25.69 1.00
N ASN A 205 5.12 26.56 1.98
CA ASN A 205 5.41 27.98 1.89
C ASN A 205 5.80 28.55 3.27
N LYS A 206 6.69 29.56 3.26
CA LYS A 206 7.13 30.30 4.44
C LYS A 206 7.05 31.80 4.16
N THR A 207 6.44 32.52 5.08
CA THR A 207 6.30 33.98 5.06
C THR A 207 6.85 34.58 6.35
N ALA A 208 6.83 35.92 6.48
CA ALA A 208 7.19 36.59 7.73
C ALA A 208 6.19 36.28 8.86
N ASP A 209 4.95 35.97 8.51
CA ASP A 209 3.83 35.81 9.45
C ASP A 209 3.62 34.35 9.90
N GLY A 210 4.19 33.39 9.18
CA GLY A 210 4.00 31.97 9.45
C GLY A 210 4.38 31.04 8.28
N VAL A 211 3.93 29.80 8.38
CA VAL A 211 4.17 28.74 7.37
C VAL A 211 2.86 28.14 6.88
N THR A 212 2.83 27.76 5.60
CA THR A 212 1.77 26.90 5.06
C THR A 212 2.29 25.47 5.01
N ILE A 213 1.49 24.54 5.53
CA ILE A 213 1.78 23.12 5.53
C ILE A 213 0.76 22.38 4.69
N ASP A 214 1.21 21.31 4.03
CA ASP A 214 0.39 20.37 3.27
C ASP A 214 0.53 18.97 3.88
N PHE A 215 -0.59 18.35 4.21
CA PHE A 215 -0.66 17.00 4.76
C PHE A 215 -1.49 16.06 3.87
N SER A 216 -1.64 16.42 2.60
CA SER A 216 -2.25 15.60 1.56
C SER A 216 -1.28 14.51 1.10
N TYR A 217 -1.80 13.31 0.87
CA TYR A 217 -1.06 12.23 0.22
C TYR A 217 -1.76 11.91 -1.11
N PRO A 218 -1.34 12.48 -2.25
CA PRO A 218 -2.07 12.32 -3.51
C PRO A 218 -2.03 10.89 -4.04
N THR A 219 -1.02 10.10 -3.67
CA THR A 219 -0.87 8.74 -4.17
C THR A 219 -0.42 7.77 -3.09
N VAL A 220 -0.86 6.53 -3.24
CA VAL A 220 -0.37 5.39 -2.48
C VAL A 220 0.00 4.27 -3.44
N ASP A 221 1.22 3.76 -3.32
CA ASP A 221 1.60 2.52 -3.99
C ASP A 221 1.16 1.34 -3.15
N ILE A 222 0.45 0.39 -3.75
CA ILE A 222 -0.07 -0.79 -3.07
C ILE A 222 0.50 -2.04 -3.74
N THR A 223 0.95 -2.99 -2.93
CA THR A 223 1.28 -4.35 -3.33
C THR A 223 0.36 -5.31 -2.59
N VAL A 224 -0.25 -6.27 -3.31
CA VAL A 224 -1.12 -7.28 -2.70
C VAL A 224 -0.28 -8.48 -2.26
N ASP A 225 -0.27 -8.77 -0.97
CA ASP A 225 0.48 -9.90 -0.42
C ASP A 225 -0.34 -11.18 -0.49
N SER A 226 -1.59 -11.12 -0.01
CA SER A 226 -2.49 -12.27 0.02
C SER A 226 -3.95 -11.86 -0.16
N ILE A 227 -4.73 -12.80 -0.71
CA ILE A 227 -6.16 -12.66 -0.96
C ILE A 227 -6.87 -13.78 -0.22
N ASN A 228 -7.75 -13.42 0.70
CA ASN A 228 -8.68 -14.32 1.37
C ASN A 228 -10.07 -14.08 0.79
N SER A 229 -10.49 -14.98 -0.09
CA SER A 229 -11.80 -14.87 -0.74
C SER A 229 -12.92 -14.90 0.28
N ALA A 230 -13.93 -14.04 0.11
CA ALA A 230 -15.15 -14.15 0.88
C ALA A 230 -15.76 -15.55 0.66
N SER A 231 -16.13 -16.23 1.75
CA SER A 231 -16.86 -17.50 1.64
C SER A 231 -18.21 -17.20 0.99
N SER A 232 -18.38 -17.64 -0.26
CA SER A 232 -19.66 -17.61 -0.98
C SER A 232 -20.63 -18.63 -0.42
#